data_AF-A0A7W2IKP0-F1
#
_entry.id   AF-A0A7W2IKP0-F1
#
_cell.length_a   1.000
_cell.length_b   1.000
_cell.length_c   1.000
_cell.angle_alpha   90.00
_cell.angle_beta   90.00
_cell.angle_gamma   90.00
#
_symmetry.space_group_name_H-M   'P 1'
#
loop_
_entity.id
_entity.type
_entity.pdbx_description
1 polymer ?
#
loop_
_entity_poly.entity_id
_entity_poly.type
_entity_poly.pdbx_seq_one_letter_code
_entity_poly.pdbx_strand_id
1 'polypeptide(L)'
;MGGRNHFACRLSGPYRIIGPTSPFAAVLLFTMTTLDYLLTSCIGAAATARMTRLMHVPAEFSDASGNGDATVAVTRAEIAYAMNVLLFRDLLERVPEGKAYTEDAVASGRRVFFDHGAVRSVKIAANGQLPCGEAAITRFLAPLGYRLNENYPLPRLKMMGRAYVHADLPEDIPQFFVSELEVDRFSPEFQAAVGRVVASSVDPLDARDLELLKELEAQRSLPLADAVALLQSLVRCFARQHEVPALDDYELLLKESQEMAWIATEGNAFNHVTDRVPDLYALSAEQQQLGRSIKPAIEEAARGTMRQTAYRAAQVERVFRTANGCVVRRVPGSFYEFISRDRVRNADGEEVLDLGFDSSNATAIFKMTSADGAAPTMAKAA
;
A
#
# COMPACT_ATOMS: atom_id res chain seq x y z
N MET A 1 53.74 40.00 44.08
CA MET A 1 55.14 40.15 43.63
C MET A 1 55.63 38.75 43.25
N GLY A 2 56.08 38.38 42.05
CA GLY A 2 56.32 39.05 40.77
C GLY A 2 57.26 38.14 39.95
N GLY A 3 57.17 38.17 38.61
CA GLY A 3 58.18 37.65 37.65
C GLY A 3 58.15 36.14 37.39
N ARG A 4 57.70 35.65 36.22
CA ARG A 4 58.35 35.60 34.89
C ARG A 4 59.43 34.51 34.76
N ASN A 5 59.21 33.56 33.85
CA ASN A 5 60.23 33.22 32.85
C ASN A 5 59.59 32.79 31.52
N HIS A 6 60.07 33.43 30.46
CA HIS A 6 59.77 33.19 29.05
C HIS A 6 60.56 31.99 28.53
N PHE A 7 59.96 31.24 27.60
CA PHE A 7 60.70 30.66 26.47
C PHE A 7 59.88 30.88 25.20
N ALA A 8 60.51 31.55 24.24
CA ALA A 8 60.05 31.68 22.87
C ALA A 8 60.97 30.82 21.99
N CYS A 9 60.40 30.12 21.01
CA CYS A 9 61.13 29.73 19.82
C CYS A 9 60.19 29.84 18.61
N ARG A 10 60.60 30.67 17.65
CA ARG A 10 59.92 30.95 16.38
C ARG A 10 60.19 29.82 15.40
N LEU A 11 59.21 29.46 14.57
CA LEU A 11 59.46 29.06 13.18
C LEU A 11 58.35 29.57 12.25
N SER A 12 58.79 30.13 11.15
CA SER A 12 58.07 30.81 10.07
C SER A 12 58.14 29.97 8.79
N GLY A 13 57.06 29.86 8.01
CA GLY A 13 57.11 29.39 6.62
C GLY A 13 55.80 28.78 6.09
N PRO A 14 55.46 28.91 4.79
CA PRO A 14 54.09 29.10 4.33
C PRO A 14 53.35 27.82 3.94
N TYR A 15 52.02 27.89 4.04
CA TYR A 15 51.03 26.93 3.54
C TYR A 15 51.24 26.61 2.06
N ARG A 16 51.35 25.31 1.73
CA ARG A 16 51.06 24.75 0.40
C ARG A 16 49.86 23.83 0.52
N ILE A 17 48.87 24.09 -0.33
CA ILE A 17 47.67 23.29 -0.53
C ILE A 17 48.09 21.94 -1.12
N ILE A 18 47.83 20.85 -0.39
CA ILE A 18 47.94 19.48 -0.89
C ILE A 18 46.51 19.04 -1.22
N GLY A 19 46.21 18.89 -2.51
CA GLY A 19 44.95 18.33 -2.97
C GLY A 19 44.82 16.85 -2.58
N PRO A 20 43.61 16.33 -2.36
CA PRO A 20 43.45 14.93 -2.01
C PRO A 20 43.44 14.08 -3.28
N THR A 21 44.54 13.37 -3.54
CA THR A 21 44.51 12.11 -4.28
C THR A 21 44.12 11.01 -3.31
N SER A 22 42.84 10.62 -3.31
CA SER A 22 42.36 9.40 -2.65
C SER A 22 41.51 8.61 -3.66
N PRO A 23 41.79 7.32 -3.91
CA PRO A 23 41.05 6.51 -4.86
C PRO A 23 39.89 5.82 -4.15
N PHE A 24 38.85 6.57 -3.77
CA PHE A 24 37.56 6.00 -3.38
C PHE A 24 36.45 6.94 -3.84
N ALA A 25 35.37 6.34 -4.34
CA ALA A 25 34.17 6.96 -4.90
C ALA A 25 34.25 7.34 -6.40
N ALA A 26 34.32 6.32 -7.26
CA ALA A 26 33.56 6.40 -8.52
C ALA A 26 32.07 6.36 -8.14
N VAL A 27 31.50 7.51 -7.79
CA VAL A 27 30.05 7.68 -7.79
C VAL A 27 29.65 7.64 -9.25
N LEU A 28 28.98 6.56 -9.68
CA LEU A 28 28.14 6.69 -10.87
C LEU A 28 27.19 7.86 -10.56
N LEU A 29 27.35 8.97 -11.27
CA LEU A 29 26.36 10.03 -11.35
C LEU A 29 25.11 9.40 -12.00
N PHE A 30 24.31 8.70 -11.19
CA PHE A 30 22.96 8.38 -11.58
C PHE A 30 22.24 9.71 -11.71
N THR A 31 21.90 10.09 -12.94
CA THR A 31 20.97 11.19 -13.19
C THR A 31 19.66 10.82 -12.51
N MET A 32 19.29 11.56 -11.46
CA MET A 32 18.04 11.33 -10.76
C MET A 32 16.87 11.55 -11.72
N THR A 33 15.93 10.62 -11.72
CA THR A 33 14.70 10.76 -12.51
C THR A 33 13.70 11.67 -11.80
N THR A 34 12.68 12.14 -12.51
CA THR A 34 11.56 12.86 -11.89
C THR A 34 10.90 12.02 -10.77
N LEU A 35 10.76 10.70 -10.98
CA LEU A 35 10.28 9.76 -9.96
C LEU A 35 11.19 9.74 -8.72
N ASP A 36 12.52 9.76 -8.89
CA ASP A 36 13.45 9.80 -7.77
C ASP A 36 13.30 11.10 -6.96
N TYR A 37 13.05 12.24 -7.62
CA TYR A 37 12.77 13.51 -6.93
C TYR A 37 11.45 13.49 -6.17
N LEU A 38 10.37 12.95 -6.77
CA LEU A 38 9.09 12.76 -6.07
C LEU A 38 9.27 11.95 -4.79
N LEU A 39 9.86 10.76 -4.91
CA LEU A 39 10.07 9.87 -3.76
C LEU A 39 11.01 10.49 -2.73
N THR A 40 12.13 11.09 -3.17
CA THR A 40 13.09 11.72 -2.25
C THR A 40 12.48 12.87 -1.46
N SER A 41 11.57 13.63 -2.07
CA SER A 41 10.85 14.72 -1.40
C SER A 41 9.87 14.20 -0.33
N CYS A 42 9.39 12.97 -0.46
CA CYS A 42 8.46 12.36 0.50
C CYS A 42 9.15 11.52 1.58
N ILE A 43 10.19 10.75 1.24
CA ILE A 43 10.79 9.73 2.13
C ILE A 43 12.30 9.84 2.29
N GLY A 44 12.95 10.82 1.63
CA GLY A 44 14.39 11.04 1.70
C GLY A 44 15.21 10.06 0.85
N ALA A 45 16.43 10.47 0.51
CA ALA A 45 17.25 9.80 -0.50
C ALA A 45 17.57 8.33 -0.17
N ALA A 46 17.82 8.01 1.10
CA ALA A 46 18.16 6.64 1.51
C ALA A 46 16.97 5.68 1.34
N ALA A 47 15.76 6.12 1.70
CA ALA A 47 14.56 5.31 1.53
C ALA A 47 14.17 5.20 0.06
N THR A 48 14.30 6.28 -0.72
CA THR A 48 14.14 6.25 -2.18
C THR A 48 15.07 5.23 -2.81
N ALA A 49 16.38 5.30 -2.53
CA ALA A 49 17.35 4.36 -3.09
C ALA A 49 17.02 2.90 -2.75
N ARG A 50 16.49 2.64 -1.54
CA ARG A 50 16.04 1.29 -1.16
C ARG A 50 14.81 0.86 -1.96
N MET A 51 13.80 1.72 -2.07
CA MET A 51 12.56 1.41 -2.81
C MET A 51 12.83 1.25 -4.31
N THR A 52 13.60 2.15 -4.92
CA THR A 52 14.00 2.07 -6.33
C THR A 52 14.86 0.85 -6.63
N ARG A 53 15.56 0.25 -5.64
CA ARG A 53 16.26 -1.05 -5.81
C ARG A 53 15.34 -2.26 -5.63
N LEU A 54 14.32 -2.15 -4.78
CA LEU A 54 13.38 -3.22 -4.51
C LEU A 54 12.37 -3.36 -5.65
N MET A 55 11.79 -2.26 -6.12
CA MET A 55 10.66 -2.27 -7.03
C MET A 55 11.10 -2.46 -8.48
N HIS A 56 10.25 -3.11 -9.28
CA HIS A 56 10.29 -3.01 -10.73
C HIS A 56 9.74 -1.64 -11.13
N VAL A 57 10.60 -0.79 -11.70
CA VAL A 57 10.23 0.55 -12.18
C VAL A 57 9.97 0.47 -13.70
N PRO A 58 8.81 0.94 -14.18
CA PRO A 58 8.51 1.02 -15.61
C PRO A 58 9.61 1.74 -16.39
N ALA A 59 9.89 1.27 -17.60
CA ALA A 59 10.97 1.82 -18.43
C ALA A 59 10.74 3.31 -18.75
N GLU A 60 9.48 3.70 -18.92
CA GLU A 60 9.02 5.05 -19.19
C GLU A 60 9.45 6.06 -18.12
N PHE A 61 9.61 5.62 -16.87
CA PHE A 61 10.05 6.49 -15.77
C PHE A 61 11.58 6.55 -15.64
N SER A 62 12.29 5.59 -16.24
CA SER A 62 13.75 5.49 -16.14
C SER A 62 14.48 6.50 -17.03
N ASP A 63 13.84 6.94 -18.12
CA ASP A 63 14.42 7.89 -19.08
C ASP A 63 13.99 9.35 -18.83
N ALA A 64 13.05 9.57 -17.90
CA ALA A 64 12.54 10.89 -17.53
C ALA A 64 13.61 11.66 -16.73
N SER A 65 14.47 12.38 -17.44
CA SER A 65 15.56 13.18 -16.86
C SER A 65 14.99 14.23 -15.89
N GLY A 66 15.20 14.02 -14.59
CA GLY A 66 14.90 14.99 -13.54
C GLY A 66 16.11 15.88 -13.30
N ASN A 67 15.91 17.19 -13.22
CA ASN A 67 16.94 18.14 -12.81
C ASN A 67 16.67 18.77 -11.42
N GLY A 68 15.59 18.34 -10.75
CA GLY A 68 15.17 18.89 -9.47
C GLY A 68 14.50 20.27 -9.55
N ASP A 69 14.26 20.79 -10.76
CA ASP A 69 13.50 22.01 -10.96
C ASP A 69 12.03 21.77 -10.59
N ALA A 70 11.53 22.58 -9.66
CA ALA A 70 10.17 22.52 -9.14
C ALA A 70 9.09 22.66 -10.22
N THR A 71 9.45 23.18 -11.39
CA THR A 71 8.56 23.42 -12.53
C THR A 71 8.53 22.27 -13.54
N VAL A 72 9.40 21.26 -13.40
CA VAL A 72 9.36 20.07 -14.26
C VAL A 72 8.00 19.40 -14.14
N ALA A 73 7.39 19.14 -15.29
CA ALA A 73 6.11 18.46 -15.36
C ALA A 73 6.27 16.99 -14.96
N VAL A 74 5.44 16.56 -14.01
CA VAL A 74 5.32 15.19 -13.53
C VAL A 74 4.02 14.63 -14.03
N THR A 75 4.06 13.52 -14.74
CA THR A 75 2.87 12.89 -15.31
C THR A 75 1.99 12.27 -14.22
N ARG A 76 0.68 12.14 -14.49
CA ARG A 76 -0.25 11.42 -13.60
C ARG A 76 0.18 9.97 -13.34
N ALA A 77 0.82 9.34 -14.33
CA ALA A 77 1.37 7.99 -14.23
C ALA A 77 2.52 7.90 -13.21
N GLU A 78 3.45 8.87 -13.24
CA GLU A 78 4.54 8.95 -12.25
C GLU A 78 4.00 9.23 -10.85
N ILE A 79 3.01 10.13 -10.70
CA ILE A 79 2.37 10.41 -9.40
C ILE A 79 1.66 9.16 -8.87
N ALA A 80 0.89 8.47 -9.72
CA ALA A 80 0.18 7.24 -9.37
C ALA A 80 1.14 6.12 -8.96
N TYR A 81 2.25 5.94 -9.69
CA TYR A 81 3.27 4.96 -9.35
C TYR A 81 4.00 5.32 -8.05
N ALA A 82 4.40 6.58 -7.87
CA ALA A 82 5.04 7.05 -6.65
C ALA A 82 4.12 6.85 -5.43
N MET A 83 2.82 7.16 -5.56
CA MET A 83 1.82 6.91 -4.52
C MET A 83 1.80 5.44 -4.12
N ASN A 84 1.75 4.53 -5.09
CA ASN A 84 1.78 3.10 -4.82
C ASN A 84 3.08 2.64 -4.15
N VAL A 85 4.24 3.18 -4.52
CA VAL A 85 5.53 2.89 -3.84
C VAL A 85 5.48 3.33 -2.38
N LEU A 86 4.92 4.51 -2.10
CA LEU A 86 4.78 5.02 -0.73
C LEU A 86 3.81 4.17 0.10
N LEU A 87 2.69 3.77 -0.46
CA LEU A 87 1.70 2.91 0.20
C LEU A 87 2.21 1.49 0.43
N PHE A 88 2.97 0.94 -0.53
CA PHE A 88 3.65 -0.33 -0.37
C PHE A 88 4.67 -0.27 0.78
N ARG A 89 5.49 0.80 0.84
CA ARG A 89 6.44 1.02 1.94
C ARG A 89 5.73 1.09 3.28
N ASP A 90 4.67 1.88 3.37
CA ASP A 90 3.84 2.03 4.58
C ASP A 90 3.29 0.66 5.06
N LEU A 91 2.83 -0.19 4.15
CA LEU A 91 2.41 -1.55 4.51
C LEU A 91 3.57 -2.39 5.09
N LEU A 92 4.77 -2.31 4.53
CA LEU A 92 5.93 -3.05 5.05
C LEU A 92 6.31 -2.66 6.50
N GLU A 93 5.96 -1.46 6.95
CA GLU A 93 6.20 -1.04 8.34
C GLU A 93 5.32 -1.79 9.35
N ARG A 94 4.16 -2.31 8.90
CA ARG A 94 3.18 -3.03 9.74
C ARG A 94 2.99 -4.51 9.38
N VAL A 95 3.66 -5.02 8.35
CA VAL A 95 3.61 -6.44 7.95
C VAL A 95 5.02 -7.05 7.99
N PRO A 96 5.46 -7.58 9.14
CA PRO A 96 6.83 -8.05 9.32
C PRO A 96 7.29 -9.12 8.33
N GLU A 97 6.43 -10.09 7.97
CA GLU A 97 6.81 -11.13 7.01
C GLU A 97 6.95 -10.59 5.57
N GLY A 98 6.09 -9.64 5.17
CA GLY A 98 6.27 -8.92 3.90
C GLY A 98 7.57 -8.12 3.89
N LYS A 99 7.94 -7.50 5.01
CA LYS A 99 9.22 -6.81 5.15
C LYS A 99 10.40 -7.78 5.03
N ALA A 100 10.37 -8.91 5.73
CA ALA A 100 11.43 -9.92 5.65
C ALA A 100 11.57 -10.47 4.21
N TYR A 101 10.45 -10.76 3.55
CA TYR A 101 10.45 -11.19 2.15
C TYR A 101 11.09 -10.18 1.20
N THR A 102 10.76 -8.89 1.36
CA THR A 102 11.32 -7.82 0.53
C THR A 102 12.78 -7.51 0.87
N GLU A 103 13.21 -7.75 2.11
CA GLU A 103 14.63 -7.68 2.50
C GLU A 103 15.46 -8.77 1.80
N ASP A 104 14.95 -10.01 1.74
CA ASP A 104 15.59 -11.08 0.96
C ASP A 104 15.62 -10.76 -0.54
N ALA A 105 14.56 -10.13 -1.06
CA ALA A 105 14.51 -9.71 -2.46
C ALA A 105 15.64 -8.72 -2.77
N VAL A 106 15.82 -7.68 -1.93
CA VAL A 106 16.93 -6.72 -2.08
C VAL A 106 18.28 -7.42 -1.96
N ALA A 107 18.44 -8.32 -0.99
CA ALA A 107 19.72 -9.02 -0.76
C ALA A 107 20.11 -9.94 -1.93
N SER A 108 19.13 -10.55 -2.59
CA SER A 108 19.33 -11.43 -3.76
C SER A 108 19.34 -10.68 -5.10
N GLY A 109 19.06 -9.37 -5.10
CA GLY A 109 18.90 -8.57 -6.32
C GLY A 109 17.59 -8.81 -7.07
N ARG A 110 16.65 -9.57 -6.48
CA ARG A 110 15.31 -9.78 -7.02
C ARG A 110 14.48 -8.50 -6.89
N ARG A 111 13.73 -8.17 -7.94
CA ARG A 111 12.76 -7.07 -7.95
C ARG A 111 11.38 -7.58 -7.54
N VAL A 112 10.61 -6.71 -6.89
CA VAL A 112 9.18 -6.88 -6.63
C VAL A 112 8.40 -6.18 -7.73
N PHE A 113 7.45 -6.88 -8.33
CA PHE A 113 6.53 -6.31 -9.30
C PHE A 113 5.20 -6.06 -8.57
N PHE A 114 4.95 -4.83 -8.15
CA PHE A 114 3.76 -4.54 -7.37
C PHE A 114 2.51 -4.64 -8.24
N ASP A 115 1.72 -5.70 -8.04
CA ASP A 115 0.58 -6.03 -8.89
C ASP A 115 -0.63 -5.15 -8.60
N HIS A 116 -1.00 -5.07 -7.32
CA HIS A 116 -2.14 -4.31 -6.86
C HIS A 116 -2.11 -4.09 -5.35
N GLY A 117 -2.72 -3.00 -4.91
CA GLY A 117 -3.09 -2.77 -3.51
C GLY A 117 -4.60 -2.94 -3.33
N ALA A 118 -5.02 -3.57 -2.24
CA ALA A 118 -6.44 -3.69 -1.91
C ALA A 118 -6.81 -2.82 -0.70
N VAL A 119 -7.96 -2.17 -0.80
CA VAL A 119 -8.48 -1.25 0.21
C VAL A 119 -9.96 -1.48 0.45
N ARG A 120 -10.44 -0.99 1.59
CA ARG A 120 -11.85 -1.09 1.96
C ARG A 120 -12.46 0.27 2.21
N SER A 121 -13.75 0.38 1.93
CA SER A 121 -14.59 1.55 2.19
C SER A 121 -15.94 1.12 2.77
N VAL A 122 -16.67 2.07 3.35
CA VAL A 122 -17.97 1.84 3.99
C VAL A 122 -19.03 2.60 3.23
N LYS A 123 -20.03 1.89 2.67
CA LYS A 123 -21.17 2.51 2.01
C LYS A 123 -22.20 2.96 3.05
N ILE A 124 -22.04 4.18 3.54
CA ILE A 124 -22.97 4.79 4.48
C ILE A 124 -23.05 6.30 4.22
N ALA A 125 -24.27 6.84 4.26
CA ALA A 125 -24.51 8.25 3.97
C ALA A 125 -23.91 9.18 5.05
N ALA A 126 -24.05 8.81 6.32
CA ALA A 126 -23.49 9.54 7.45
C ALA A 126 -22.07 9.04 7.77
N ASN A 127 -21.08 9.50 7.01
CA ASN A 127 -19.68 9.07 7.09
C ASN A 127 -18.74 10.20 7.55
N GLY A 128 -19.19 11.01 8.52
CA GLY A 128 -18.48 12.22 8.92
C GLY A 128 -18.34 13.20 7.75
N GLN A 129 -17.11 13.64 7.48
CA GLN A 129 -16.75 14.49 6.33
C GLN A 129 -16.29 13.68 5.12
N LEU A 130 -16.04 12.38 5.28
CA LEU A 130 -15.51 11.55 4.22
C LEU A 130 -16.62 11.18 3.22
N PRO A 131 -16.36 11.19 1.90
CA PRO A 131 -17.37 10.74 0.93
C PRO A 131 -17.82 9.29 1.19
N CYS A 132 -19.04 8.96 0.75
CA CYS A 132 -19.64 7.65 0.95
C CYS A 132 -18.94 6.58 0.10
N GLY A 133 -18.62 5.43 0.71
CA GLY A 133 -18.15 4.25 -0.01
C GLY A 133 -16.87 4.50 -0.80
N GLU A 134 -16.79 3.93 -2.01
CA GLU A 134 -15.64 4.05 -2.90
C GLU A 134 -15.39 5.47 -3.37
N ALA A 135 -16.37 6.37 -3.32
CA ALA A 135 -16.20 7.77 -3.71
C ALA A 135 -15.13 8.49 -2.86
N ALA A 136 -14.84 7.99 -1.65
CA ALA A 136 -13.74 8.48 -0.83
C ALA A 136 -12.37 8.31 -1.50
N ILE A 137 -12.26 7.29 -2.37
CA ILE A 137 -11.02 6.85 -3.03
C ILE A 137 -11.05 7.19 -4.53
N THR A 138 -12.13 6.86 -5.23
CA THR A 138 -12.23 6.99 -6.69
C THR A 138 -12.17 8.44 -7.17
N ARG A 139 -12.57 9.40 -6.33
CA ARG A 139 -12.47 10.84 -6.62
C ARG A 139 -11.05 11.32 -6.92
N PHE A 140 -10.03 10.61 -6.45
CA PHE A 140 -8.63 10.92 -6.76
C PHE A 140 -7.98 9.84 -7.65
N LEU A 141 -8.45 8.58 -7.62
CA LEU A 141 -7.98 7.58 -8.58
C LEU A 141 -8.31 7.96 -10.02
N ALA A 142 -9.49 8.52 -10.31
CA ALA A 142 -9.87 8.91 -11.66
C ALA A 142 -8.94 10.01 -12.25
N PRO A 143 -8.69 11.15 -11.57
CA PRO A 143 -7.68 12.13 -12.00
C PRO A 143 -6.27 11.56 -12.18
N LEU A 144 -5.87 10.62 -11.33
CA LEU A 144 -4.58 9.92 -11.45
C LEU A 144 -4.50 9.06 -12.72
N GLY A 145 -5.62 8.76 -13.39
CA GLY A 145 -5.65 7.99 -14.63
C GLY A 145 -6.15 6.56 -14.46
N TYR A 146 -6.67 6.19 -13.30
CA TYR A 146 -7.31 4.89 -13.11
C TYR A 146 -8.72 4.86 -13.71
N ARG A 147 -9.09 3.72 -14.28
CA ARG A 147 -10.42 3.43 -14.80
C ARG A 147 -10.94 2.11 -14.21
N LEU A 148 -12.25 2.02 -14.03
CA LEU A 148 -12.90 0.76 -13.66
C LEU A 148 -12.60 -0.30 -14.72
N ASN A 149 -12.09 -1.45 -14.29
CA ASN A 149 -11.82 -2.61 -15.13
C ASN A 149 -12.97 -3.61 -15.05
N GLU A 150 -13.33 -4.06 -13.84
CA GLU A 150 -14.35 -5.08 -13.61
C GLU A 150 -14.97 -4.95 -12.21
N ASN A 151 -16.22 -5.39 -12.08
CA ASN A 151 -16.96 -5.44 -10.81
C ASN A 151 -17.02 -6.87 -10.29
N TYR A 152 -16.86 -7.02 -8.98
CA TYR A 152 -16.83 -8.31 -8.27
C TYR A 152 -17.81 -8.27 -7.10
N PRO A 153 -19.06 -8.73 -7.29
CA PRO A 153 -19.99 -8.90 -6.17
C PRO A 153 -19.43 -9.91 -5.15
N LEU A 154 -19.38 -9.54 -3.87
CA LEU A 154 -18.88 -10.38 -2.77
C LEU A 154 -20.02 -10.68 -1.79
N PRO A 155 -21.05 -11.45 -2.20
CA PRO A 155 -22.28 -11.59 -1.44
C PRO A 155 -22.09 -12.24 -0.06
N ARG A 156 -21.08 -13.11 0.11
CA ARG A 156 -20.74 -13.72 1.39
C ARG A 156 -20.22 -12.72 2.41
N LEU A 157 -19.49 -11.70 1.94
CA LEU A 157 -18.95 -10.63 2.78
C LEU A 157 -19.89 -9.43 2.88
N LYS A 158 -21.00 -9.44 2.11
CA LYS A 158 -21.90 -8.29 1.92
C LYS A 158 -21.10 -7.05 1.46
N MET A 159 -20.22 -7.25 0.47
CA MET A 159 -19.40 -6.19 -0.13
C MET A 159 -19.53 -6.19 -1.66
N MET A 160 -19.15 -5.06 -2.27
CA MET A 160 -18.88 -4.93 -3.70
C MET A 160 -17.40 -4.62 -3.91
N GLY A 161 -16.67 -5.52 -4.56
CA GLY A 161 -15.30 -5.28 -5.00
C GLY A 161 -15.26 -4.66 -6.39
N ARG A 162 -14.33 -3.74 -6.65
CA ARG A 162 -14.09 -3.15 -7.96
C ARG A 162 -12.61 -3.04 -8.22
N ALA A 163 -12.17 -3.50 -9.39
CA ALA A 163 -10.79 -3.36 -9.83
C ALA A 163 -10.64 -2.10 -10.68
N TYR A 164 -9.61 -1.30 -10.36
CA TYR A 164 -9.24 -0.11 -11.10
C TYR A 164 -7.85 -0.28 -11.68
N VAL A 165 -7.74 -0.16 -12.99
CA VAL A 165 -6.49 -0.29 -13.76
C VAL A 165 -6.04 1.08 -14.25
N HIS A 166 -4.73 1.34 -14.26
CA HIS A 166 -4.21 2.59 -14.79
C HIS A 166 -4.35 2.63 -16.32
N ALA A 167 -4.84 3.74 -16.88
CA ALA A 167 -5.07 3.86 -18.32
C ALA A 167 -3.78 3.94 -19.13
N ASP A 168 -2.74 4.57 -18.58
CA ASP A 168 -1.51 4.87 -19.33
C ASP A 168 -0.53 3.68 -19.37
N LEU A 169 -0.44 2.91 -18.29
CA LEU A 169 0.48 1.75 -18.14
C LEU A 169 -0.24 0.63 -17.37
N PRO A 170 -1.23 -0.04 -18.00
CA PRO A 170 -2.14 -0.97 -17.31
C PRO A 170 -1.47 -2.24 -16.77
N GLU A 171 -0.38 -2.71 -17.40
CA GLU A 171 0.33 -3.90 -16.94
C GLU A 171 1.40 -3.57 -15.87
N ASP A 172 1.89 -2.32 -15.82
CA ASP A 172 3.07 -1.94 -15.03
C ASP A 172 2.77 -1.05 -13.81
N ILE A 173 1.69 -0.27 -13.83
CA ILE A 173 1.24 0.47 -12.65
C ILE A 173 0.31 -0.43 -11.82
N PRO A 174 0.55 -0.55 -10.48
CA PRO A 174 -0.26 -1.40 -9.63
C PRO A 174 -1.75 -1.05 -9.70
N GLN A 175 -2.61 -2.06 -9.81
CA GLN A 175 -4.07 -1.87 -9.78
C GLN A 175 -4.55 -1.52 -8.36
N PHE A 176 -5.77 -0.99 -8.27
CA PHE A 176 -6.49 -0.86 -7.00
C PHE A 176 -7.66 -1.82 -6.96
N PHE A 177 -7.73 -2.67 -5.93
CA PHE A 177 -8.95 -3.42 -5.61
C PHE A 177 -9.69 -2.74 -4.47
N VAL A 178 -10.76 -1.99 -4.79
CA VAL A 178 -11.55 -1.25 -3.81
C VAL A 178 -12.78 -2.06 -3.43
N SER A 179 -12.89 -2.45 -2.17
CA SER A 179 -14.05 -3.19 -1.65
C SER A 179 -14.93 -2.29 -0.78
N GLU A 180 -16.19 -2.16 -1.16
CA GLU A 180 -17.18 -1.33 -0.47
C GLU A 180 -18.15 -2.21 0.34
N LEU A 181 -18.24 -1.98 1.65
CA LEU A 181 -19.17 -2.69 2.53
C LEU A 181 -20.60 -2.17 2.38
N GLU A 182 -21.56 -3.06 2.10
CA GLU A 182 -22.99 -2.77 1.97
C GLU A 182 -23.67 -2.85 3.36
N VAL A 183 -23.62 -1.75 4.10
CA VAL A 183 -24.06 -1.66 5.50
C VAL A 183 -25.55 -1.99 5.69
N ASP A 184 -26.38 -1.65 4.71
CA ASP A 184 -27.82 -1.91 4.67
C ASP A 184 -28.19 -3.40 4.66
N ARG A 185 -27.22 -4.30 4.45
CA ARG A 185 -27.40 -5.76 4.48
C ARG A 185 -27.17 -6.40 5.86
N PHE A 186 -26.98 -5.60 6.90
CA PHE A 186 -26.72 -6.04 8.27
C PHE A 186 -27.86 -5.67 9.23
N SER A 187 -27.81 -6.19 10.47
CA SER A 187 -28.81 -5.88 11.50
C SER A 187 -28.89 -4.37 11.80
N PRO A 188 -30.04 -3.84 12.26
CA PRO A 188 -30.15 -2.45 12.69
C PRO A 188 -29.13 -2.07 13.76
N GLU A 189 -28.82 -2.97 14.69
CA GLU A 189 -27.82 -2.77 15.74
C GLU A 189 -26.41 -2.61 15.16
N PHE A 190 -26.07 -3.43 14.17
CA PHE A 190 -24.81 -3.32 13.43
C PHE A 190 -24.72 -2.00 12.66
N GLN A 191 -25.77 -1.62 11.93
CA GLN A 191 -25.81 -0.36 11.19
C GLN A 191 -25.59 0.85 12.11
N ALA A 192 -26.20 0.83 13.30
CA ALA A 192 -26.00 1.87 14.30
C ALA A 192 -24.56 1.90 14.85
N ALA A 193 -23.92 0.74 15.05
CA ALA A 193 -22.52 0.65 15.47
C ALA A 193 -21.57 1.18 14.38
N VAL A 194 -21.80 0.83 13.11
CA VAL A 194 -21.05 1.39 11.97
C VAL A 194 -21.16 2.91 11.98
N GLY A 195 -22.39 3.43 12.10
CA GLY A 195 -22.63 4.87 12.17
C GLY A 195 -21.84 5.56 13.29
N ARG A 196 -21.80 4.99 14.49
CA ARG A 196 -21.00 5.53 15.61
C ARG A 196 -19.50 5.51 15.33
N VAL A 197 -18.99 4.44 14.72
CA VAL A 197 -17.56 4.31 14.39
C VAL A 197 -17.14 5.37 13.39
N VAL A 198 -17.90 5.55 12.30
CA VAL A 198 -17.49 6.43 11.19
C VAL A 198 -17.98 7.88 11.32
N ALA A 199 -18.79 8.19 12.34
CA ALA A 199 -19.34 9.55 12.53
C ALA A 199 -18.27 10.65 12.64
N SER A 200 -17.07 10.29 13.10
CA SER A 200 -15.95 11.20 13.31
C SER A 200 -14.95 11.23 12.14
N SER A 201 -15.25 10.55 11.03
CA SER A 201 -14.35 10.51 9.87
C SER A 201 -14.06 11.93 9.34
N VAL A 202 -12.78 12.26 9.19
CA VAL A 202 -12.34 13.50 8.55
C VAL A 202 -12.07 13.30 7.07
N ASP A 203 -12.17 14.36 6.28
CA ASP A 203 -11.69 14.36 4.91
C ASP A 203 -10.21 14.77 4.88
N PRO A 204 -9.28 13.89 4.47
CA PRO A 204 -7.84 14.20 4.45
C PRO A 204 -7.42 15.10 3.28
N LEU A 205 -8.32 15.38 2.33
CA LEU A 205 -8.07 16.26 1.18
C LEU A 205 -8.69 17.63 1.41
N ASP A 206 -7.88 18.67 1.23
CA ASP A 206 -8.33 20.06 1.33
C ASP A 206 -8.73 20.67 -0.03
N ALA A 207 -9.13 21.94 -0.02
CA ALA A 207 -9.54 22.63 -1.25
C ALA A 207 -8.42 22.73 -2.29
N ARG A 208 -7.16 22.90 -1.88
CA ARG A 208 -6.01 22.97 -2.78
C ARG A 208 -5.74 21.61 -3.40
N ASP A 209 -5.83 20.52 -2.63
CA ASP A 209 -5.70 19.15 -3.15
C ASP A 209 -6.76 18.89 -4.24
N LEU A 210 -8.01 19.31 -4.01
CA LEU A 210 -9.11 19.14 -4.97
C LEU A 210 -8.91 19.99 -6.24
N GLU A 211 -8.28 21.17 -6.15
CA GLU A 211 -7.90 21.96 -7.32
C GLU A 211 -6.78 21.27 -8.12
N LEU A 212 -5.75 20.77 -7.44
CA LEU A 212 -4.65 20.04 -8.07
C LEU A 212 -5.14 18.76 -8.77
N LEU A 213 -6.11 18.06 -8.19
CA LEU A 213 -6.72 16.90 -8.85
C LEU A 213 -7.46 17.29 -10.14
N LYS A 214 -8.18 18.41 -10.16
CA LYS A 214 -8.84 18.90 -11.38
C LYS A 214 -7.82 19.30 -12.44
N GLU A 215 -6.73 19.96 -12.03
CA GLU A 215 -5.64 20.32 -12.93
C GLU A 215 -4.95 19.07 -13.49
N LEU A 216 -4.66 18.08 -12.64
CA LEU A 216 -4.07 16.81 -13.05
C LEU A 216 -4.97 16.05 -14.03
N GLU A 217 -6.28 16.03 -13.80
CA GLU A 217 -7.23 15.40 -14.72
C GLU A 217 -7.23 16.08 -16.10
N ALA A 218 -7.18 17.42 -16.12
CA ALA A 218 -7.19 18.20 -17.35
C ALA A 218 -5.87 18.14 -18.12
N GLN A 219 -4.74 18.27 -17.42
CA GLN A 219 -3.40 18.41 -18.01
C GLN A 219 -2.60 17.11 -18.04
N ARG A 220 -3.07 16.06 -17.35
CA ARG A 220 -2.39 14.76 -17.17
C ARG A 220 -0.99 14.87 -16.56
N SER A 221 -0.66 16.03 -16.01
CA SER A 221 0.60 16.33 -15.34
C SER A 221 0.43 17.48 -14.37
N LEU A 222 1.35 17.59 -13.42
CA LEU A 222 1.48 18.72 -12.50
C LEU A 222 2.95 19.15 -12.41
N PRO A 223 3.26 20.41 -12.09
CA PRO A 223 4.61 20.79 -11.68
C PRO A 223 5.09 19.95 -10.49
N LEU A 224 6.38 19.61 -10.43
CA LEU A 224 6.96 18.75 -9.40
C LEU A 224 6.61 19.17 -7.97
N ALA A 225 6.64 20.46 -7.65
CA ALA A 225 6.28 20.94 -6.31
C ALA A 225 4.82 20.64 -5.94
N ASP A 226 3.89 20.86 -6.86
CA ASP A 226 2.46 20.56 -6.67
C ASP A 226 2.21 19.05 -6.65
N ALA A 227 2.92 18.29 -7.48
CA ALA A 227 2.87 16.83 -7.47
C ALA A 227 3.32 16.24 -6.12
N VAL A 228 4.40 16.77 -5.53
CA VAL A 228 4.86 16.36 -4.18
C VAL A 228 3.82 16.69 -3.11
N ALA A 229 3.27 17.90 -3.13
CA ALA A 229 2.25 18.31 -2.16
C ALA A 229 1.00 17.42 -2.24
N LEU A 230 0.47 17.23 -3.45
CA LEU A 230 -0.67 16.35 -3.69
C LEU A 230 -0.37 14.92 -3.28
N LEU A 231 0.80 14.38 -3.63
CA LEU A 231 1.21 13.02 -3.30
C LEU A 231 1.20 12.76 -1.78
N GLN A 232 1.70 13.72 -0.99
CA GLN A 232 1.64 13.62 0.47
C GLN A 232 0.19 13.58 1.00
N SER A 233 -0.72 14.36 0.40
CA SER A 233 -2.14 14.34 0.74
C SER A 233 -2.82 13.03 0.36
N LEU A 234 -2.53 12.51 -0.85
CA LEU A 234 -3.08 11.24 -1.32
C LEU A 234 -2.68 10.07 -0.44
N VAL A 235 -1.44 10.00 0.03
CA VAL A 235 -1.00 8.93 0.94
C VAL A 235 -1.78 8.97 2.26
N ARG A 236 -2.13 10.16 2.79
CA ARG A 236 -2.95 10.29 4.01
C ARG A 236 -4.37 9.78 3.84
N CYS A 237 -4.89 9.69 2.61
CA CYS A 237 -6.20 9.09 2.34
C CYS A 237 -6.26 7.60 2.74
N PHE A 238 -5.13 6.90 2.70
CA PHE A 238 -5.04 5.46 2.98
C PHE A 238 -4.72 5.20 4.45
N ALA A 239 -5.55 5.77 5.33
CA ALA A 239 -5.42 5.64 6.78
C ALA A 239 -6.81 5.52 7.44
N ARG A 240 -6.82 5.41 8.77
CA ARG A 240 -8.06 5.51 9.56
C ARG A 240 -8.45 6.96 9.74
N GLN A 241 -9.54 7.36 9.09
CA GLN A 241 -10.03 8.74 9.11
C GLN A 241 -10.94 9.05 10.30
N HIS A 242 -11.50 8.02 10.92
CA HIS A 242 -12.28 8.14 12.16
C HIS A 242 -11.39 8.00 13.40
N GLU A 243 -11.92 8.45 14.53
CA GLU A 243 -11.28 8.32 15.83
C GLU A 243 -11.13 6.85 16.29
N VAL A 244 -10.43 6.66 17.42
CA VAL A 244 -10.27 5.36 18.07
C VAL A 244 -11.66 4.75 18.37
N PRO A 245 -12.02 3.58 17.83
CA PRO A 245 -13.37 3.03 18.03
C PRO A 245 -13.63 2.64 19.49
N ALA A 246 -14.91 2.65 19.90
CA ALA A 246 -15.32 2.04 21.16
C ALA A 246 -15.17 0.51 21.07
N LEU A 247 -14.73 -0.12 22.16
CA LEU A 247 -14.55 -1.57 22.21
C LEU A 247 -15.89 -2.29 21.98
N ASP A 248 -16.96 -1.83 22.62
CA ASP A 248 -18.29 -2.43 22.51
C ASP A 248 -18.83 -2.39 21.06
N ASP A 249 -18.57 -1.29 20.35
CA ASP A 249 -18.94 -1.18 18.93
C ASP A 249 -18.11 -2.15 18.08
N TYR A 250 -16.79 -2.22 18.30
CA TYR A 250 -15.93 -3.18 17.60
C TYR A 250 -16.38 -4.64 17.83
N GLU A 251 -16.64 -5.03 19.07
CA GLU A 251 -17.08 -6.39 19.42
C GLU A 251 -18.48 -6.70 18.87
N LEU A 252 -19.37 -5.69 18.77
CA LEU A 252 -20.66 -5.83 18.11
C LEU A 252 -20.48 -6.09 16.60
N LEU A 253 -19.67 -5.27 15.92
CA LEU A 253 -19.38 -5.42 14.50
C LEU A 253 -18.77 -6.78 14.18
N LEU A 254 -17.82 -7.24 15.01
CA LEU A 254 -17.10 -8.50 14.80
C LEU A 254 -18.02 -9.74 14.79
N LYS A 255 -19.19 -9.68 15.45
CA LYS A 255 -20.17 -10.78 15.46
C LYS A 255 -20.80 -11.03 14.09
N GLU A 256 -20.91 -10.00 13.25
CA GLU A 256 -21.57 -10.11 11.94
C GLU A 256 -20.61 -9.92 10.76
N SER A 257 -19.51 -9.16 10.92
CA SER A 257 -18.52 -8.94 9.87
C SER A 257 -17.12 -8.71 10.44
N GLN A 258 -16.21 -9.61 10.09
CA GLN A 258 -14.78 -9.44 10.33
C GLN A 258 -14.21 -8.30 9.49
N GLU A 259 -14.80 -8.05 8.32
CA GLU A 259 -14.39 -6.99 7.40
C GLU A 259 -14.66 -5.62 7.99
N MET A 260 -15.84 -5.39 8.55
CA MET A 260 -16.19 -4.11 9.19
C MET A 260 -15.45 -3.91 10.51
N ALA A 261 -15.23 -4.98 11.29
CA ALA A 261 -14.38 -4.91 12.48
C ALA A 261 -12.94 -4.52 12.12
N TRP A 262 -12.40 -5.03 11.01
CA TRP A 262 -11.10 -4.61 10.48
C TRP A 262 -11.11 -3.14 10.01
N ILE A 263 -12.15 -2.71 9.28
CA ILE A 263 -12.29 -1.30 8.86
C ILE A 263 -12.37 -0.38 10.08
N ALA A 264 -13.01 -0.81 11.17
CA ALA A 264 -13.08 -0.02 12.40
C ALA A 264 -11.70 0.28 12.99
N THR A 265 -10.71 -0.61 12.83
CA THR A 265 -9.36 -0.43 13.37
C THR A 265 -8.37 0.16 12.37
N GLU A 266 -8.51 -0.16 11.08
CA GLU A 266 -7.53 0.20 10.03
C GLU A 266 -8.05 1.28 9.05
N GLY A 267 -9.36 1.50 8.98
CA GLY A 267 -10.00 2.44 8.06
C GLY A 267 -9.76 2.09 6.59
N ASN A 268 -9.24 3.06 5.83
CA ASN A 268 -8.97 2.93 4.40
C ASN A 268 -7.53 2.54 4.08
N ALA A 269 -6.74 2.14 5.09
CA ALA A 269 -5.39 1.63 4.88
C ALA A 269 -5.37 0.42 3.94
N PHE A 270 -4.22 0.17 3.31
CA PHE A 270 -4.02 -1.03 2.50
C PHE A 270 -4.26 -2.28 3.35
N ASN A 271 -5.27 -3.06 2.95
CA ASN A 271 -5.54 -4.36 3.51
C ASN A 271 -4.41 -5.35 3.16
N HIS A 272 -3.94 -5.29 1.92
CA HIS A 272 -2.75 -5.99 1.47
C HIS A 272 -2.11 -5.31 0.26
N VAL A 273 -0.88 -5.72 0.01
CA VAL A 273 -0.16 -5.51 -1.25
C VAL A 273 0.14 -6.87 -1.85
N THR A 274 0.20 -6.92 -3.18
CA THR A 274 0.43 -8.17 -3.91
C THR A 274 1.64 -8.05 -4.83
N ASP A 275 2.59 -8.97 -4.72
CA ASP A 275 3.73 -9.10 -5.65
C ASP A 275 3.38 -10.07 -6.80
N ARG A 276 3.58 -9.62 -8.04
CA ARG A 276 3.45 -10.45 -9.24
C ARG A 276 4.72 -11.24 -9.46
N VAL A 277 4.63 -12.56 -9.34
CA VAL A 277 5.75 -13.48 -9.52
C VAL A 277 5.55 -14.36 -10.75
N PRO A 278 6.62 -14.74 -11.46
CA PRO A 278 6.51 -15.57 -12.65
C PRO A 278 6.06 -17.01 -12.35
N ASP A 279 6.46 -17.56 -11.20
CA ASP A 279 6.09 -18.90 -10.77
C ASP A 279 5.72 -18.90 -9.28
N LEU A 280 4.41 -18.86 -9.01
CA LEU A 280 3.87 -18.87 -7.65
C LEU A 280 4.13 -20.20 -6.92
N TYR A 281 4.17 -21.32 -7.64
CA TYR A 281 4.39 -22.63 -7.04
C TYR A 281 5.81 -22.75 -6.50
N ALA A 282 6.80 -22.34 -7.31
CA ALA A 282 8.19 -22.29 -6.88
C ALA A 282 8.38 -21.32 -5.70
N LEU A 283 7.81 -20.12 -5.79
CA LEU A 283 7.86 -19.15 -4.70
C LEU A 283 7.26 -19.73 -3.41
N SER A 284 6.08 -20.33 -3.49
CA SER A 284 5.40 -20.89 -2.32
C SER A 284 6.22 -21.99 -1.65
N ALA A 285 6.80 -22.90 -2.44
CA ALA A 285 7.69 -23.93 -1.92
C ALA A 285 8.92 -23.34 -1.22
N GLU A 286 9.55 -22.32 -1.79
CA GLU A 286 10.68 -21.59 -1.18
C GLU A 286 10.27 -20.96 0.16
N GLN A 287 9.16 -20.23 0.19
CA GLN A 287 8.69 -19.56 1.41
C GLN A 287 8.32 -20.57 2.51
N GLN A 288 7.76 -21.73 2.16
CA GLN A 288 7.51 -22.82 3.10
C GLN A 288 8.81 -23.42 3.65
N GLN A 289 9.83 -23.61 2.80
CA GLN A 289 11.15 -24.10 3.25
C GLN A 289 11.84 -23.12 4.21
N LEU A 290 11.62 -21.82 4.03
CA LEU A 290 12.07 -20.77 4.95
C LEU A 290 11.24 -20.69 6.25
N GLY A 291 10.19 -21.51 6.39
CA GLY A 291 9.33 -21.53 7.58
C GLY A 291 8.37 -20.34 7.69
N ARG A 292 8.12 -19.61 6.60
CA ARG A 292 7.21 -18.46 6.58
C ARG A 292 5.75 -18.90 6.60
N SER A 293 4.85 -18.01 7.01
CA SER A 293 3.44 -18.32 7.22
C SER A 293 2.60 -18.33 5.94
N ILE A 294 3.21 -18.66 4.80
CA ILE A 294 2.49 -18.70 3.53
C ILE A 294 1.41 -19.78 3.55
N LYS A 295 0.22 -19.49 3.03
CA LYS A 295 -0.84 -20.48 2.93
C LYS A 295 -0.38 -21.64 2.04
N PRO A 296 -0.52 -22.91 2.49
CA PRO A 296 -0.13 -24.07 1.67
C PRO A 296 -0.98 -24.24 0.42
N ALA A 297 -2.25 -23.85 0.50
CA ALA A 297 -3.16 -23.88 -0.64
C ALA A 297 -2.89 -22.67 -1.54
N ILE A 298 -2.66 -22.93 -2.82
CA ILE A 298 -2.66 -21.93 -3.88
C ILE A 298 -4.07 -21.89 -4.47
N GLU A 299 -4.64 -20.70 -4.51
CA GLU A 299 -5.98 -20.47 -5.03
C GLU A 299 -5.86 -20.15 -6.52
N GLU A 300 -6.36 -21.06 -7.37
CA GLU A 300 -6.42 -20.85 -8.81
C GLU A 300 -7.77 -20.25 -9.19
N ALA A 301 -7.73 -19.23 -10.05
CA ALA A 301 -8.93 -18.59 -10.52
C ALA A 301 -9.78 -19.55 -11.37
N ALA A 302 -11.10 -19.35 -11.40
CA ALA A 302 -12.01 -20.15 -12.21
C ALA A 302 -11.67 -20.11 -13.71
N ARG A 303 -11.09 -19.01 -14.19
CA ARG A 303 -10.59 -18.86 -15.57
C ARG A 303 -9.26 -19.60 -15.82
N GLY A 304 -8.59 -20.07 -14.78
CA GLY A 304 -7.31 -20.78 -14.83
C GLY A 304 -6.10 -19.89 -15.13
N THR A 305 -6.28 -18.60 -15.37
CA THR A 305 -5.28 -17.63 -15.83
C THR A 305 -4.56 -16.89 -14.69
N MET A 306 -4.94 -17.15 -13.45
CA MET A 306 -4.40 -16.48 -12.27
C MET A 306 -4.28 -17.47 -11.12
N ARG A 307 -3.16 -17.41 -10.41
CA ARG A 307 -2.97 -18.12 -9.13
C ARG A 307 -2.55 -17.14 -8.06
N GLN A 308 -3.00 -17.33 -6.83
CA GLN A 308 -2.62 -16.49 -5.71
C GLN A 308 -2.46 -17.26 -4.39
N THR A 309 -1.62 -16.73 -3.51
CA THR A 309 -1.49 -17.15 -2.11
C THR A 309 -0.95 -15.98 -1.30
N ALA A 310 -1.00 -16.06 0.02
CA ALA A 310 -0.57 -14.97 0.90
C ALA A 310 0.09 -15.49 2.17
N TYR A 311 0.88 -14.64 2.82
CA TYR A 311 1.20 -14.82 4.23
C TYR A 311 -0.05 -14.63 5.10
N ARG A 312 0.00 -15.14 6.33
CA ARG A 312 -1.04 -14.81 7.31
C ARG A 312 -0.99 -13.32 7.64
N ALA A 313 -2.16 -12.76 7.96
CA ALA A 313 -2.25 -11.38 8.41
C ALA A 313 -1.42 -11.13 9.66
N ALA A 314 -0.64 -10.06 9.63
CA ALA A 314 0.09 -9.57 10.78
C ALA A 314 -0.90 -9.23 11.89
N GLN A 315 -0.58 -9.59 13.12
CA GLN A 315 -1.35 -9.16 14.28
C GLN A 315 -0.81 -7.81 14.74
N VAL A 316 -1.69 -6.84 14.91
CA VAL A 316 -1.34 -5.47 15.29
C VAL A 316 -2.01 -5.10 16.61
N GLU A 317 -1.35 -4.26 17.39
CA GLU A 317 -1.93 -3.68 18.60
C GLU A 317 -2.71 -2.43 18.25
N ARG A 318 -3.96 -2.36 18.72
CA ARG A 318 -4.85 -1.22 18.51
C ARG A 318 -5.49 -0.81 19.82
N VAL A 319 -5.62 0.51 19.98
CA VAL A 319 -6.29 1.12 21.12
C VAL A 319 -7.80 1.10 20.85
N PHE A 320 -8.59 0.91 21.92
CA PHE A 320 -10.04 1.00 21.93
C PHE A 320 -10.49 1.86 23.10
N ARG A 321 -11.54 2.65 22.90
CA ARG A 321 -12.20 3.41 23.97
C ARG A 321 -13.14 2.51 24.76
N THR A 322 -13.21 2.74 26.07
CA THR A 322 -14.11 2.08 27.02
C THR A 322 -14.69 3.12 27.98
N ALA A 323 -15.70 2.76 28.76
CA ALA A 323 -16.24 3.65 29.79
C ALA A 323 -15.20 4.10 30.84
N ASN A 324 -14.13 3.31 31.03
CA ASN A 324 -13.10 3.53 32.05
C ASN A 324 -11.76 4.06 31.47
N GLY A 325 -11.75 4.51 30.22
CA GLY A 325 -10.53 4.98 29.54
C GLY A 325 -10.23 4.18 28.28
N CYS A 326 -8.96 3.86 28.03
CA CYS A 326 -8.54 3.14 26.84
C CYS A 326 -7.94 1.77 27.18
N VAL A 327 -8.13 0.80 26.30
CA VAL A 327 -7.49 -0.52 26.37
C VAL A 327 -6.80 -0.84 25.05
N VAL A 328 -5.76 -1.67 25.10
CA VAL A 328 -5.12 -2.21 23.89
C VAL A 328 -5.66 -3.62 23.64
N ARG A 329 -5.90 -3.95 22.37
CA ARG A 329 -6.19 -5.31 21.91
C ARG A 329 -5.29 -5.66 20.73
N ARG A 330 -4.98 -6.95 20.64
CA ARG A 330 -4.32 -7.53 19.48
C ARG A 330 -5.40 -7.94 18.47
N VAL A 331 -5.35 -7.38 17.28
CA VAL A 331 -6.34 -7.58 16.22
C VAL A 331 -5.65 -7.90 14.89
N PRO A 332 -6.34 -8.52 13.91
CA PRO A 332 -5.79 -8.73 12.58
C PRO A 332 -5.53 -7.40 11.88
N GLY A 333 -4.32 -7.22 11.35
CA GLY A 333 -3.92 -6.09 10.52
C GLY A 333 -3.87 -6.46 9.04
N SER A 334 -2.90 -5.91 8.33
CA SER A 334 -2.67 -6.18 6.89
C SER A 334 -1.86 -7.46 6.65
N PHE A 335 -1.79 -7.90 5.39
CA PHE A 335 -0.94 -9.02 4.96
C PHE A 335 -0.22 -8.71 3.64
N TYR A 336 0.65 -9.62 3.23
CA TYR A 336 1.36 -9.57 1.95
C TYR A 336 0.94 -10.78 1.11
N GLU A 337 0.63 -10.54 -0.15
CA GLU A 337 0.11 -11.52 -1.10
C GLU A 337 1.03 -11.68 -2.30
N PHE A 338 0.87 -12.81 -2.99
CA PHE A 338 1.59 -13.17 -4.20
C PHE A 338 0.62 -13.63 -5.27
N ILE A 339 0.90 -13.26 -6.51
CA ILE A 339 0.07 -13.61 -7.66
C ILE A 339 0.92 -13.97 -8.87
N SER A 340 0.48 -14.97 -9.65
CA SER A 340 0.96 -15.18 -11.02
C SER A 340 -0.21 -14.95 -11.96
N ARG A 341 0.04 -14.24 -13.06
CA ARG A 341 -0.94 -13.91 -14.10
C ARG A 341 -0.44 -14.45 -15.44
N ASP A 342 -1.32 -15.13 -16.17
CA ASP A 342 -1.04 -15.58 -17.52
C ASP A 342 -1.29 -14.47 -18.53
N ARG A 343 -0.65 -14.59 -19.71
CA ARG A 343 -1.04 -13.81 -20.87
C ARG A 343 -2.24 -14.46 -21.55
N VAL A 344 -3.15 -13.63 -22.03
CA VAL A 344 -4.38 -13.99 -22.72
C VAL A 344 -4.49 -13.15 -24.00
N ARG A 345 -5.25 -13.64 -24.98
CA ARG A 345 -5.56 -12.84 -26.17
C ARG A 345 -6.69 -11.87 -25.90
N ASN A 346 -6.46 -10.58 -26.12
CA ASN A 346 -7.51 -9.57 -26.10
C ASN A 346 -8.41 -9.67 -27.35
N ALA A 347 -9.42 -8.80 -27.43
CA ALA A 347 -10.36 -8.75 -28.56
C ALA A 347 -9.67 -8.44 -29.90
N ASP A 348 -8.54 -7.73 -29.87
CA ASP A 348 -7.73 -7.37 -31.03
C ASP A 348 -6.71 -8.46 -31.41
N GLY A 349 -6.68 -9.57 -30.66
CA GLY A 349 -5.80 -10.72 -30.90
C GLY A 349 -4.39 -10.57 -30.35
N GLU A 350 -4.11 -9.51 -29.59
CA GLU A 350 -2.82 -9.27 -28.94
C GLU A 350 -2.71 -10.06 -27.64
N GLU A 351 -1.54 -10.61 -27.38
CA GLU A 351 -1.22 -11.25 -26.10
C GLU A 351 -1.02 -10.17 -25.04
N VAL A 352 -1.93 -10.06 -24.09
CA VAL A 352 -1.91 -9.11 -22.96
C VAL A 352 -1.96 -9.87 -21.64
N LEU A 353 -1.58 -9.26 -20.53
CA LEU A 353 -1.74 -9.90 -19.22
C LEU A 353 -3.22 -9.97 -18.81
N ASP A 354 -3.65 -11.07 -18.19
CA ASP A 354 -4.97 -11.11 -17.55
C ASP A 354 -4.95 -10.28 -16.26
N LEU A 355 -5.55 -9.09 -16.33
CA LEU A 355 -5.65 -8.13 -15.23
C LEU A 355 -6.91 -8.32 -14.37
N GLY A 356 -7.71 -9.36 -14.61
CA GLY A 356 -8.88 -9.69 -13.81
C GLY A 356 -8.55 -10.14 -12.38
N PHE A 357 -9.58 -10.27 -11.56
CA PHE A 357 -9.54 -10.82 -10.21
C PHE A 357 -10.51 -11.99 -10.13
N ASP A 358 -10.36 -12.85 -9.12
CA ASP A 358 -11.33 -13.89 -8.81
C ASP A 358 -12.12 -13.51 -7.55
N SER A 359 -13.45 -13.44 -7.69
CA SER A 359 -14.37 -13.11 -6.61
C SER A 359 -14.43 -14.18 -5.51
N SER A 360 -14.03 -15.43 -5.81
CA SER A 360 -13.98 -16.52 -4.83
C SER A 360 -12.84 -16.35 -3.81
N ASN A 361 -11.75 -15.68 -4.20
CA ASN A 361 -10.53 -15.53 -3.38
C ASN A 361 -10.63 -14.39 -2.35
N ALA A 362 -11.52 -13.42 -2.57
CA ALA A 362 -11.78 -12.34 -1.61
C ALA A 362 -12.27 -12.84 -0.22
N THR A 363 -12.72 -14.10 -0.11
CA THR A 363 -13.28 -14.68 1.12
C THR A 363 -12.28 -15.46 2.00
N ALA A 364 -11.05 -15.73 1.53
CA ALA A 364 -10.21 -16.75 2.16
C ALA A 364 -9.20 -16.23 3.20
N ILE A 365 -9.11 -14.93 3.47
CA ILE A 365 -7.95 -14.37 4.19
C ILE A 365 -8.17 -14.28 5.71
N PHE A 366 -9.41 -14.18 6.19
CA PHE A 366 -9.68 -14.18 7.64
C PHE A 366 -10.02 -15.56 8.23
N LYS A 367 -10.05 -16.64 7.43
CA LYS A 367 -10.30 -18.00 7.94
C LYS A 367 -9.18 -18.56 8.84
N MET A 368 -8.12 -17.80 9.16
CA MET A 368 -7.02 -18.22 10.03
C MET A 368 -6.77 -17.30 11.24
N THR A 369 -7.81 -16.66 11.77
CA THR A 369 -7.75 -15.94 13.06
C THR A 369 -8.34 -16.75 14.23
N SER A 370 -8.91 -17.94 13.97
CA SER A 370 -9.29 -18.86 15.03
C SER A 370 -8.04 -19.48 15.65
N ALA A 371 -7.60 -18.94 16.79
CA ALA A 371 -6.86 -19.73 17.75
C ALA A 371 -7.75 -20.89 18.18
N ASP A 372 -7.48 -22.09 17.65
CA ASP A 372 -7.41 -23.35 18.41
C ASP A 372 -7.26 -24.54 17.46
N GLY A 373 -6.14 -25.25 17.60
CA GLY A 373 -5.90 -26.53 16.96
C GLY A 373 -6.71 -27.65 17.61
N ALA A 374 -8.03 -27.62 17.48
CA ALA A 374 -8.90 -28.74 17.85
C ALA A 374 -9.66 -29.22 16.60
N ALA A 375 -9.24 -30.36 16.06
CA ALA A 375 -9.97 -31.05 15.00
C ALA A 375 -11.36 -31.47 15.52
N PRO A 376 -12.45 -31.25 14.77
CA PRO A 376 -13.76 -31.75 15.16
C PRO A 376 -13.78 -33.27 14.99
N THR A 377 -13.83 -34.00 16.11
CA THR A 377 -14.21 -35.41 16.16
C THR A 377 -15.63 -35.56 15.61
N MET A 378 -15.75 -36.15 14.43
CA MET A 378 -17.02 -36.60 13.89
C MET A 378 -17.54 -37.79 14.71
N ALA A 379 -18.55 -37.55 15.54
CA ALA A 379 -19.42 -38.61 16.02
C ALA A 379 -20.24 -39.13 14.84
N LYS A 380 -20.01 -40.39 14.44
CA LYS A 380 -20.93 -41.12 13.56
C LYS A 380 -22.20 -41.45 14.34
N ALA A 381 -23.33 -40.95 13.85
CA ALA A 381 -24.62 -41.58 14.11
C ALA A 381 -24.81 -42.76 13.14
N ALA A 382 -25.50 -43.79 13.66
CA ALA A 382 -25.73 -45.14 13.14
C ALA A 382 -24.62 -46.16 13.43
#